data_AF-A0A256ZWU8-F1
#
_entry.id   AF-A0A256ZWU8-F1
#
_cell.length_a   1.000
_cell.length_b   1.000
_cell.length_c   1.000
_cell.angle_alpha   90.00
_cell.angle_beta   90.00
_cell.angle_gamma   90.00
#
_symmetry.space_group_name_H-M   'P 1'
#
loop_
_entity.id
_entity.type
_entity.pdbx_description
1 polymer ?
#
loop_
_entity_poly.entity_id
_entity_poly.type
_entity_poly.pdbx_seq_one_letter_code
_entity_poly.pdbx_strand_id
1 'polypeptide(L)'
;MRIKLFLILSIISLILLSGCVDKYIGGKIASYTAGKIDEPSLSYSPPSYDYVEKQYNHKEYDLPLLELPENYERDIKGKLDYNLNEKQKQQLLNNGVVIISGDAFGNNYDRFELAFEKLTDSKDYEVGGKYVRDESGVPIIVTTDSVLHLFHIEFNEILKNIEIKKLIPMLNEFLDSSISESIAQYKGLK
;
A
#
# COMPACT_ATOMS: atom_id res chain seq x y z
N MET A 1 45.84 -3.30 -65.55
CA MET A 1 44.85 -3.95 -64.66
C MET A 1 45.46 -4.60 -63.41
N ARG A 2 46.68 -5.16 -63.46
CA ARG A 2 47.31 -5.91 -62.34
C ARG A 2 47.72 -5.05 -61.12
N ILE A 3 48.10 -3.79 -61.30
CA ILE A 3 48.53 -2.88 -60.21
C ILE A 3 47.35 -2.43 -59.33
N LYS A 4 46.18 -2.17 -59.92
CA LYS A 4 44.96 -1.82 -59.17
C LYS A 4 44.45 -3.00 -58.32
N LEU A 5 44.56 -4.23 -58.84
CA LEU A 5 44.22 -5.45 -58.10
C LEU A 5 45.17 -5.66 -56.90
N PHE A 6 46.47 -5.39 -57.07
CA PHE A 6 47.46 -5.47 -55.99
C PHE A 6 47.22 -4.43 -54.89
N LEU A 7 46.85 -3.20 -55.26
CA LEU A 7 46.48 -2.15 -54.31
C LEU A 7 45.22 -2.52 -53.51
N ILE A 8 44.21 -3.09 -54.16
CA ILE A 8 42.98 -3.54 -53.48
C ILE A 8 43.27 -4.71 -52.53
N LEU A 9 44.08 -5.69 -52.95
CA LEU A 9 44.51 -6.79 -52.07
C LEU A 9 45.34 -6.30 -50.88
N SER A 10 46.19 -5.28 -51.09
CA SER A 10 46.99 -4.67 -50.01
C SER A 10 46.09 -3.98 -48.97
N ILE A 11 45.07 -3.25 -49.42
CA ILE A 11 44.10 -2.57 -48.55
C ILE A 11 43.26 -3.60 -47.77
N ILE A 12 42.80 -4.68 -48.42
CA ILE A 12 42.04 -5.75 -47.76
C ILE A 12 42.90 -6.48 -46.72
N SER A 13 44.18 -6.73 -47.01
CA SER A 13 45.14 -7.30 -46.06
C SER A 13 45.34 -6.41 -44.83
N LEU A 14 45.40 -5.09 -45.03
CA LEU A 14 45.54 -4.12 -43.93
C LEU A 14 44.30 -4.09 -43.02
N ILE A 15 43.10 -4.29 -43.58
CA ILE A 15 41.83 -4.34 -42.84
C ILE A 15 41.69 -5.67 -42.07
N LEU A 16 42.19 -6.77 -42.62
CA LEU A 16 42.19 -8.07 -41.94
C LEU A 16 43.22 -8.15 -40.81
N LEU A 17 44.35 -7.45 -40.93
CA LEU A 17 45.39 -7.37 -39.90
C LEU A 17 45.06 -6.36 -38.78
N SER A 18 44.09 -5.46 -38.98
CA SER A 18 43.61 -4.52 -37.96
C SER A 18 42.40 -5.03 -37.17
N GLY A 19 41.99 -6.29 -37.38
CA GLY A 19 41.15 -7.00 -36.42
C GLY A 19 41.85 -7.01 -35.07
N CYS A 20 41.25 -6.35 -34.08
CA CYS A 20 41.75 -6.27 -32.73
C CYS A 20 42.15 -7.66 -32.23
N VAL A 21 43.45 -7.92 -32.17
CA VAL A 21 43.99 -8.96 -31.31
C VAL A 21 43.63 -8.54 -29.89
N ASP A 22 42.87 -9.36 -29.18
CA ASP A 22 42.70 -9.32 -27.73
C ASP A 22 44.05 -9.57 -27.05
N LYS A 23 44.95 -8.60 -27.21
CA LYS A 23 46.20 -8.46 -26.48
C LYS A 23 46.07 -7.24 -25.58
N TYR A 24 45.00 -7.20 -24.79
CA TYR A 24 45.08 -6.56 -23.50
C TYR A 24 46.03 -7.39 -22.64
N ILE A 25 47.30 -6.98 -22.72
CA ILE A 25 48.12 -6.59 -21.58
C ILE A 25 47.84 -7.41 -20.33
N GLY A 26 48.84 -8.12 -19.83
CA GLY A 26 48.88 -8.73 -18.51
C GLY A 26 48.76 -7.70 -17.38
N GLY A 27 47.66 -6.99 -17.32
CA GLY A 27 47.16 -6.38 -16.11
C GLY A 27 46.80 -7.54 -15.19
N LYS A 28 47.33 -7.50 -13.97
CA LYS A 28 46.89 -8.39 -12.90
C LYS A 28 45.36 -8.33 -12.87
N ILE A 29 44.70 -9.38 -13.34
CA ILE A 29 43.28 -9.56 -13.06
C ILE A 29 43.24 -9.70 -11.55
N ALA A 30 42.67 -8.72 -10.87
CA ALA A 30 42.41 -8.83 -9.45
C ALA A 30 41.48 -10.03 -9.28
N SER A 31 42.05 -11.16 -8.88
CA SER A 31 41.30 -12.33 -8.47
C SER A 31 40.74 -12.01 -7.09
N TYR A 32 39.55 -11.41 -7.08
CA TYR A 32 38.75 -11.39 -5.87
C TYR A 32 38.26 -12.81 -5.68
N THR A 33 38.80 -13.51 -4.69
CA THR A 33 38.03 -14.60 -4.11
C THR A 33 36.76 -13.93 -3.57
N ALA A 34 35.59 -14.41 -3.95
CA ALA A 34 34.33 -14.16 -3.23
C ALA A 34 34.40 -14.84 -1.84
N GLY A 35 35.52 -14.66 -1.15
CA GLY A 35 35.80 -15.19 0.16
C GLY A 35 35.08 -14.28 1.14
N LYS A 36 33.95 -14.80 1.65
CA LYS A 36 33.30 -14.33 2.88
C LYS A 36 33.31 -12.82 3.03
N ILE A 37 32.55 -12.14 2.18
CA ILE A 37 31.91 -10.93 2.69
C ILE A 37 30.94 -11.47 3.74
N ASP A 38 31.26 -11.29 5.01
CA ASP A 38 30.28 -11.57 6.07
C ASP A 38 29.06 -10.75 5.72
N GLU A 39 27.94 -11.43 5.43
CA GLU A 39 26.68 -10.77 5.13
C GLU A 39 26.44 -9.76 6.24
N PRO A 40 26.19 -8.47 5.91
CA PRO A 40 25.87 -7.50 6.93
C PRO A 40 24.67 -8.05 7.68
N SER A 41 24.87 -8.41 8.95
CA SER A 41 23.79 -8.88 9.78
C SER A 41 22.85 -7.68 9.90
N LEU A 42 21.74 -7.73 9.18
CA LEU A 42 20.64 -6.79 9.36
C LEU A 42 20.12 -7.07 10.77
N SER A 43 20.71 -6.43 11.78
CA SER A 43 20.16 -6.40 13.12
C SER A 43 18.95 -5.47 13.07
N TYR A 44 17.91 -5.89 12.37
CA TYR A 44 16.61 -5.29 12.46
C TYR A 44 16.05 -5.73 13.80
N SER A 45 16.39 -5.00 14.84
CA SER A 45 15.59 -4.99 16.06
C SER A 45 14.44 -4.03 15.77
N PRO A 46 13.25 -4.51 15.32
CA PRO A 46 12.11 -3.62 15.24
C PRO A 46 11.93 -2.99 16.63
N PRO A 47 11.63 -1.68 16.71
CA PRO A 47 11.17 -1.13 17.99
C PRO A 47 10.01 -2.00 18.49
N SER A 48 9.99 -2.35 19.78
CA SER A 48 8.88 -3.12 20.33
C SER A 48 7.61 -2.31 20.12
N TYR A 49 6.70 -2.87 19.33
CA TYR A 49 5.37 -2.31 19.19
C TYR A 49 4.56 -2.79 20.38
N ASP A 50 4.57 -2.00 21.44
CA ASP A 50 3.73 -2.25 22.61
C ASP A 50 2.35 -1.64 22.38
N TYR A 51 1.48 -2.44 21.75
CA TYR A 51 0.05 -2.16 21.74
C TYR A 51 -0.56 -2.64 23.05
N VAL A 52 -0.98 -1.68 23.88
CA VAL A 52 -1.87 -1.97 25.00
C VAL A 52 -3.29 -1.79 24.49
N GLU A 53 -3.99 -2.91 24.31
CA GLU A 53 -5.40 -2.90 23.96
C GLU A 53 -6.17 -2.07 24.98
N LYS A 54 -6.71 -0.93 24.53
CA LYS A 54 -7.62 -0.15 25.36
C LYS A 54 -8.98 -0.81 25.30
N GLN A 55 -9.34 -1.54 26.35
CA GLN A 55 -10.71 -2.03 26.49
C GLN A 55 -11.64 -0.86 26.78
N TYR A 56 -12.48 -0.53 25.81
CA TYR A 56 -13.63 0.35 25.99
C TYR A 56 -14.81 -0.46 26.53
N ASN A 57 -14.79 -0.75 27.84
CA ASN A 57 -15.89 -1.45 28.51
C ASN A 57 -17.04 -0.47 28.79
N HIS A 58 -17.86 -0.19 27.77
CA HIS A 58 -19.14 0.50 27.94
C HIS A 58 -20.26 -0.51 27.74
N LYS A 59 -21.16 -0.62 28.73
CA LYS A 59 -22.26 -1.60 28.73
C LYS A 59 -23.19 -1.51 27.51
N GLU A 60 -23.25 -0.35 26.87
CA GLU A 60 -24.05 -0.10 25.68
C GLU A 60 -23.47 -0.75 24.41
N TYR A 61 -22.17 -1.10 24.42
CA TYR A 61 -21.49 -1.79 23.32
C TYR A 61 -21.23 -3.27 23.64
N ASP A 62 -21.66 -3.75 24.81
CA ASP A 62 -21.59 -5.17 25.15
C ASP A 62 -22.60 -5.94 24.29
N LEU A 63 -22.16 -7.09 23.77
CA LEU A 63 -23.03 -8.02 23.07
C LEU A 63 -23.64 -9.05 24.02
N PRO A 64 -24.91 -9.45 23.84
CA PRO A 64 -25.85 -8.93 22.85
C PRO A 64 -26.37 -7.53 23.20
N LEU A 65 -26.62 -6.71 22.19
CA LEU A 65 -27.27 -5.40 22.37
C LEU A 65 -28.65 -5.60 23.00
N LEU A 66 -28.98 -4.72 23.96
CA LEU A 66 -30.27 -4.77 24.68
C LEU A 66 -31.44 -4.36 23.79
N GLU A 67 -31.21 -3.40 22.90
CA GLU A 67 -32.19 -2.84 21.98
C GLU A 67 -31.53 -2.40 20.68
N LEU A 68 -32.34 -2.08 19.67
CA LEU A 68 -31.83 -1.60 18.40
C LEU A 68 -31.24 -0.19 18.60
N PRO A 69 -30.03 0.08 18.09
CA PRO A 69 -29.40 1.38 18.26
C PRO A 69 -30.19 2.48 17.56
N GLU A 70 -30.11 3.72 18.05
CA GLU A 70 -30.78 4.89 17.46
C GLU A 70 -30.50 5.04 15.95
N ASN A 71 -29.28 4.71 15.53
CA ASN A 71 -28.87 4.75 14.13
C ASN A 71 -29.70 3.83 13.23
N TYR A 72 -30.30 2.75 13.75
CA TYR A 72 -31.20 1.91 12.95
C TYR A 72 -32.45 2.69 12.51
N GLU A 73 -33.10 3.40 13.44
CA GLU A 73 -34.31 4.17 13.14
C GLU A 73 -33.98 5.39 12.26
N ARG A 74 -32.87 6.08 12.53
CA ARG A 74 -32.43 7.23 11.72
C ARG A 74 -31.97 6.85 10.32
N ASP A 75 -30.96 5.97 10.23
CA ASP A 75 -30.18 5.78 9.00
C ASP A 75 -30.80 4.69 8.12
N ILE A 76 -31.10 3.51 8.68
CA ILE A 76 -31.60 2.37 7.90
C ILE A 76 -33.08 2.56 7.55
N LYS A 77 -33.92 2.88 8.54
CA LYS A 77 -35.35 3.06 8.33
C LYS A 77 -35.67 4.46 7.81
N GLY A 78 -35.09 5.51 8.39
CA GLY A 78 -35.39 6.90 8.02
C GLY A 78 -34.81 7.31 6.66
N LYS A 79 -33.51 7.08 6.41
CA LYS A 79 -32.84 7.57 5.19
C LYS A 79 -32.89 6.57 4.04
N LEU A 80 -32.68 5.29 4.31
CA LEU A 80 -32.69 4.23 3.31
C LEU A 80 -34.07 3.59 3.08
N ASP A 81 -35.09 4.00 3.86
CA ASP A 81 -36.47 3.49 3.77
C ASP A 81 -36.54 1.96 3.84
N TYR A 82 -35.70 1.36 4.70
CA TYR A 82 -35.59 -0.08 4.82
C TYR A 82 -35.90 -0.56 6.23
N ASN A 83 -36.80 -1.54 6.34
CA ASN A 83 -37.11 -2.19 7.60
C ASN A 83 -36.39 -3.54 7.66
N LEU A 84 -35.53 -3.71 8.66
CA LEU A 84 -34.90 -5.01 8.90
C LEU A 84 -35.98 -6.06 9.21
N ASN A 85 -35.84 -7.24 8.63
CA ASN A 85 -36.66 -8.38 9.03
C ASN A 85 -36.23 -8.92 10.41
N GLU A 86 -37.06 -9.76 11.04
CA GLU A 86 -36.79 -10.26 12.39
C GLU A 86 -35.46 -11.01 12.50
N LYS A 87 -35.07 -11.75 11.46
CA LYS A 87 -33.77 -12.44 11.45
C LYS A 87 -32.61 -11.44 11.45
N GLN A 88 -32.69 -10.39 10.63
CA GLN A 88 -31.68 -9.33 10.56
C GLN A 88 -31.59 -8.54 11.88
N LYS A 89 -32.73 -8.22 12.50
CA LYS A 89 -32.75 -7.58 13.83
C LYS A 89 -32.05 -8.45 14.87
N GLN A 90 -32.37 -9.74 14.92
CA GLN A 90 -31.70 -10.67 15.85
C GLN A 90 -30.20 -10.81 15.57
N GLN A 91 -29.78 -10.79 14.30
CA GLN A 91 -28.36 -10.77 13.94
C GLN A 91 -27.67 -9.49 14.43
N LEU A 92 -28.30 -8.33 14.24
CA LEU A 92 -27.77 -7.06 14.72
C LEU A 92 -27.66 -7.03 16.25
N LEU A 93 -28.68 -7.50 16.96
CA LEU A 93 -28.65 -7.55 18.43
C LEU A 93 -27.58 -8.50 18.95
N ASN A 94 -27.47 -9.70 18.39
CA ASN A 94 -26.52 -10.69 18.90
C ASN A 94 -25.05 -10.39 18.52
N ASN A 95 -24.83 -9.84 17.33
CA ASN A 95 -23.49 -9.70 16.76
C ASN A 95 -22.99 -8.25 16.72
N GLY A 96 -23.85 -7.26 16.99
CA GLY A 96 -23.56 -5.85 16.79
C GLY A 96 -23.46 -5.42 15.32
N VAL A 97 -23.65 -6.37 14.39
CA VAL A 97 -23.50 -6.14 12.95
C VAL A 97 -24.53 -6.93 12.16
N VAL A 98 -25.02 -6.32 11.08
CA VAL A 98 -25.87 -6.95 10.08
C VAL A 98 -25.41 -6.54 8.69
N ILE A 99 -25.38 -7.50 7.77
CA ILE A 99 -25.03 -7.25 6.36
C ILE A 99 -26.33 -7.26 5.57
N ILE A 100 -26.56 -6.18 4.83
CA ILE A 100 -27.72 -6.00 3.94
C ILE A 100 -27.17 -5.82 2.54
N SER A 101 -27.72 -6.57 1.59
CA SER A 101 -27.33 -6.44 0.19
C SER A 101 -27.93 -5.18 -0.42
N GLY A 102 -27.20 -4.53 -1.35
CA GLY A 102 -27.60 -3.25 -1.94
C GLY A 102 -28.88 -3.34 -2.80
N ASP A 103 -29.15 -4.52 -3.36
CA ASP A 103 -30.41 -4.88 -4.05
C ASP A 103 -31.65 -4.71 -3.16
N ALA A 104 -31.51 -4.88 -1.85
CA ALA A 104 -32.58 -4.69 -0.86
C ALA A 104 -33.12 -3.25 -0.85
N PHE A 105 -32.37 -2.31 -1.43
CA PHE A 105 -32.71 -0.90 -1.55
C PHE A 105 -33.00 -0.48 -3.01
N GLY A 106 -33.30 -1.44 -3.90
CA GLY A 106 -33.72 -1.17 -5.28
C GLY A 106 -32.56 -0.93 -6.27
N ASN A 107 -31.41 -1.58 -6.07
CA ASN A 107 -30.18 -1.52 -6.92
C ASN A 107 -29.50 -0.14 -7.01
N ASN A 108 -30.04 0.89 -6.36
CA ASN A 108 -29.46 2.24 -6.37
C ASN A 108 -28.32 2.41 -5.36
N TYR A 109 -28.08 1.41 -4.51
CA TYR A 109 -27.14 1.49 -3.38
C TYR A 109 -26.16 0.31 -3.32
N ASP A 110 -26.02 -0.46 -4.40
CA ASP A 110 -24.91 -1.44 -4.55
C ASP A 110 -23.54 -0.75 -4.53
N ARG A 111 -23.52 0.55 -4.87
CA ARG A 111 -22.33 1.40 -4.79
C ARG A 111 -22.27 2.13 -3.46
N PHE A 112 -21.13 2.04 -2.79
CA PHE A 112 -20.88 2.70 -1.51
C PHE A 112 -21.14 4.20 -1.57
N GLU A 113 -20.70 4.88 -2.63
CA GLU A 113 -20.78 6.34 -2.70
C GLU A 113 -22.23 6.82 -2.70
N LEU A 114 -23.14 6.07 -3.32
CA LEU A 114 -24.57 6.38 -3.37
C LEU A 114 -25.24 6.12 -2.02
N ALA A 115 -24.87 5.03 -1.35
CA ALA A 115 -25.35 4.74 0.01
C ALA A 115 -24.83 5.78 1.01
N PHE A 116 -23.55 6.13 0.92
CA PHE A 116 -22.90 7.10 1.79
C PHE A 116 -23.47 8.51 1.59
N GLU A 117 -23.59 8.97 0.33
CA GLU A 117 -24.21 10.27 -0.01
C GLU A 117 -25.61 10.38 0.60
N LYS A 118 -26.45 9.37 0.38
CA LYS A 118 -27.81 9.30 0.93
C LYS A 118 -27.86 9.34 2.45
N LEU A 119 -26.87 8.75 3.11
CA LEU A 119 -26.76 8.73 4.56
C LEU A 119 -26.20 10.04 5.12
N THR A 120 -25.41 10.78 4.35
CA THR A 120 -24.92 12.11 4.70
C THR A 120 -25.92 13.23 4.38
N ASP A 121 -26.94 12.96 3.57
CA ASP A 121 -28.01 13.91 3.27
C ASP A 121 -28.74 14.34 4.55
N SER A 122 -28.75 15.64 4.82
CA SER A 122 -29.56 16.23 5.88
C SER A 122 -31.04 16.07 5.52
N LYS A 123 -31.79 15.36 6.36
CA LYS A 123 -33.24 15.18 6.21
C LYS A 123 -33.96 15.32 7.55
N ASP A 124 -35.20 15.77 7.47
CA ASP A 124 -36.15 15.65 8.57
C ASP A 124 -36.74 14.22 8.54
N TYR A 125 -36.67 13.52 9.66
CA TYR A 125 -37.21 12.16 9.80
C TYR A 125 -38.00 12.04 11.11
N GLU A 126 -38.98 11.13 11.12
CA GLU A 126 -39.86 10.91 12.27
C GLU A 126 -39.31 9.79 13.15
N VAL A 127 -38.98 10.11 14.41
CA VAL A 127 -38.57 9.14 15.43
C VAL A 127 -39.61 9.17 16.54
N GLY A 128 -40.31 8.05 16.73
CA GLY A 128 -41.29 7.91 17.82
C GLY A 128 -42.40 8.97 17.83
N GLY A 129 -42.88 9.40 16.65
CA GLY A 129 -43.94 10.42 16.53
C GLY A 129 -43.46 11.88 16.55
N LYS A 130 -42.15 12.12 16.56
CA LYS A 130 -41.56 13.47 16.57
C LYS A 130 -40.63 13.67 15.38
N TYR A 131 -40.77 14.79 14.68
CA TYR A 131 -39.85 15.19 13.62
C TYR A 131 -38.53 15.69 14.22
N VAL A 132 -37.45 15.04 13.84
CA VAL A 132 -36.07 15.39 14.20
C VAL A 132 -35.32 15.74 12.92
N ARG A 133 -34.67 16.90 12.91
CA ARG A 133 -33.81 17.34 11.81
C ARG A 133 -32.40 16.78 12.04
N ASP A 134 -31.90 15.99 11.10
CA ASP A 134 -30.49 15.59 11.13
C ASP A 134 -29.62 16.77 10.67
N GLU A 135 -28.88 17.37 11.60
CA GLU A 135 -27.92 18.43 11.30
C GLU A 135 -26.53 17.90 10.94
N SER A 136 -26.40 16.63 10.54
CA SER A 136 -25.18 15.87 10.16
C SER A 136 -24.52 15.07 11.29
N GLY A 137 -25.11 13.90 11.58
CA GLY A 137 -24.38 12.79 12.17
C GLY A 137 -23.45 12.10 11.15
N VAL A 138 -22.25 11.68 11.57
CA VAL A 138 -21.36 10.85 10.74
C VAL A 138 -22.01 9.48 10.59
N PRO A 139 -22.37 9.02 9.37
CA PRO A 139 -22.96 7.69 9.21
C PRO A 139 -21.89 6.63 9.52
N ILE A 140 -22.13 5.83 10.56
CA ILE A 140 -21.27 4.70 10.91
C ILE A 140 -21.72 3.49 10.09
N ILE A 141 -21.49 3.54 8.78
CA ILE A 141 -21.53 2.33 7.95
C ILE A 141 -20.08 2.03 7.55
N VAL A 142 -19.53 0.98 8.15
CA VAL A 142 -18.23 0.43 7.80
C VAL A 142 -18.48 -0.71 6.81
N THR A 143 -18.29 -0.45 5.52
CA THR A 143 -18.29 -1.53 4.53
C THR A 143 -16.94 -2.23 4.52
N THR A 144 -16.89 -3.49 4.06
CA THR A 144 -15.63 -4.20 3.85
C THR A 144 -14.70 -3.42 2.91
N ASP A 145 -15.25 -2.74 1.90
CA ASP A 145 -14.49 -1.87 1.00
C ASP A 145 -13.92 -0.64 1.72
N SER A 146 -14.68 -0.01 2.62
CA SER A 146 -14.18 1.09 3.47
C SER A 146 -13.02 0.65 4.37
N VAL A 147 -13.09 -0.56 4.94
CA VAL A 147 -11.98 -1.13 5.73
C VAL A 147 -10.78 -1.43 4.84
N LEU A 148 -11.01 -2.01 3.66
CA LEU A 148 -9.95 -2.32 2.70
C LEU A 148 -9.27 -1.06 2.17
N HIS A 149 -10.04 0.00 1.93
CA HIS A 149 -9.54 1.30 1.50
C HIS A 149 -8.68 1.96 2.59
N LEU A 150 -9.14 1.94 3.85
CA LEU A 150 -8.33 2.41 4.98
C LEU A 150 -7.03 1.61 5.11
N PHE A 151 -7.10 0.29 4.95
CA PHE A 151 -5.94 -0.58 4.92
C PHE A 151 -4.97 -0.19 3.79
N HIS A 152 -5.47 0.11 2.58
CA HIS A 152 -4.62 0.58 1.48
C HIS A 152 -3.94 1.92 1.77
N ILE A 153 -4.66 2.88 2.38
CA ILE A 153 -4.08 4.17 2.79
C ILE A 153 -2.98 3.95 3.84
N GLU A 154 -3.28 3.17 4.89
CA GLU A 154 -2.34 2.88 5.96
C GLU A 154 -1.09 2.16 5.44
N PHE A 155 -1.28 1.16 4.58
CA PHE A 155 -0.18 0.45 3.95
C PHE A 155 0.71 1.39 3.11
N ASN A 156 0.11 2.29 2.32
CA ASN A 156 0.87 3.28 1.56
C ASN A 156 1.66 4.24 2.44
N GLU A 157 1.09 4.69 3.56
CA GLU A 157 1.80 5.55 4.51
C GLU A 157 2.92 4.81 5.24
N ILE A 158 2.75 3.51 5.53
CA ILE A 158 3.84 2.66 6.04
C ILE A 158 4.97 2.59 5.01
N LEU A 159 4.66 2.31 3.73
CA LEU A 159 5.66 2.23 2.66
C LEU A 159 6.40 3.56 2.48
N LYS A 160 5.70 4.68 2.41
CA LYS A 160 6.32 6.02 2.34
C LYS A 160 7.23 6.29 3.52
N ASN A 161 6.78 5.95 4.73
CA ASN A 161 7.60 6.15 5.92
C ASN A 161 8.87 5.29 5.89
N ILE A 162 8.78 4.03 5.42
CA ILE A 162 9.94 3.16 5.23
C ILE A 162 10.88 3.73 4.16
N GLU A 163 10.34 4.22 3.05
CA GLU A 163 11.12 4.81 1.96
C GLU A 163 11.90 6.03 2.44
N ILE A 164 11.22 7.00 3.06
CA ILE A 164 11.81 8.26 3.52
C ILE A 164 12.79 8.03 4.68
N LYS A 165 12.41 7.22 5.67
CA LYS A 165 13.19 7.07 6.92
C LYS A 165 14.30 6.03 6.83
N LYS A 166 14.21 5.05 5.91
CA LYS A 166 15.20 3.96 5.80
C LYS A 166 15.79 3.83 4.40
N LEU A 167 14.97 3.62 3.37
CA LEU A 167 15.50 3.23 2.05
C LEU A 167 16.32 4.36 1.40
N ILE A 168 15.84 5.61 1.43
CA ILE A 168 16.56 6.75 0.87
C ILE A 168 17.89 6.99 1.60
N PRO A 169 17.96 7.06 2.95
CA PRO A 169 19.23 7.17 3.66
C PRO A 169 20.21 6.03 3.33
N MET A 170 19.74 4.78 3.32
CA MET A 170 20.58 3.62 2.99
C MET A 170 21.13 3.69 1.56
N LEU A 171 20.30 4.13 0.61
CA LEU A 171 20.74 4.31 -0.78
C LEU A 171 21.82 5.38 -0.89
N ASN A 172 21.65 6.52 -0.23
CA ASN A 172 22.65 7.59 -0.23
C ASN A 172 23.97 7.11 0.38
N GLU A 173 23.92 6.45 1.54
CA GLU A 173 25.11 5.89 2.20
C GLU A 173 25.85 4.88 1.31
N PHE A 174 25.11 4.00 0.64
CA PHE A 174 25.67 3.04 -0.31
C PHE A 174 26.35 3.72 -1.50
N LEU A 175 25.72 4.76 -2.07
CA LEU A 175 26.28 5.50 -3.20
C LEU A 175 27.53 6.28 -2.81
N ASP A 176 27.51 6.96 -1.66
CA ASP A 176 28.67 7.70 -1.13
C ASP A 176 29.87 6.77 -0.87
N SER A 177 29.61 5.60 -0.29
CA SER A 177 30.63 4.57 -0.06
C SER A 177 31.19 4.03 -1.38
N SER A 178 30.32 3.73 -2.35
CA SER A 178 30.72 3.22 -3.67
C SER A 178 31.58 4.23 -4.45
N ILE A 179 31.23 5.52 -4.38
CA ILE A 179 32.02 6.59 -5.00
C ILE A 179 33.38 6.71 -4.32
N SER A 180 33.42 6.67 -2.99
CA SER A 180 34.65 6.77 -2.21
C SER A 180 35.63 5.65 -2.55
N GLU A 181 35.15 4.41 -2.60
CA GLU A 181 35.93 3.23 -3.00
C GLU A 181 36.43 3.32 -4.45
N SER A 182 35.58 3.75 -5.38
CA SER A 182 35.97 3.96 -6.78
C SER A 182 37.11 4.98 -6.91
N ILE A 183 37.03 6.10 -6.18
CA ILE A 183 38.10 7.11 -6.15
C ILE A 183 39.38 6.55 -5.52
N ALA A 184 39.28 5.77 -4.44
CA ALA A 184 40.43 5.15 -3.79
C ALA A 184 41.16 4.18 -4.73
N GLN A 185 40.41 3.32 -5.43
CA GLN A 185 40.94 2.40 -6.44
C GLN A 185 41.63 3.17 -7.57
N TYR A 186 41.01 4.22 -8.10
CA TYR A 186 41.61 5.06 -9.14
C TYR A 186 42.94 5.67 -8.71
N LYS A 187 43.02 6.18 -7.46
CA LYS A 187 44.25 6.76 -6.91
C LYS A 187 45.34 5.72 -6.65
N GLY A 188 44.98 4.50 -6.27
CA GLY A 188 45.91 3.39 -6.00
C GLY A 188 46.49 2.73 -7.26
N LEU A 189 46.02 3.10 -8.46
CA LEU A 189 46.57 2.65 -9.74
C LEU A 189 47.75 3.52 -10.25
N LYS A 190 48.15 4.57 -9.50
CA LYS A 190 49.40 5.31 -9.72
C LYS A 190 50.58 4.64 -9.02
#